data_AF-A0A3D1PDW5-F1
#
_entry.id   AF-A0A3D1PDW5-F1
#
_cell.length_a   1.000
_cell.length_b   1.000
_cell.length_c   1.000
_cell.angle_alpha   90.00
_cell.angle_beta   90.00
_cell.angle_gamma   90.00
#
_symmetry.space_group_name_H-M   'P 1'
#
loop_
_entity.id
_entity.type
_entity.pdbx_description
1 polymer ?
#
loop_
_entity_poly.entity_id
_entity_poly.type
_entity_poly.pdbx_seq_one_letter_code
_entity_poly.pdbx_strand_id
1 'polypeptide(L)' 'VPSEMHQMWQETAVPLLKSLGFGKEIIYSRTLKFWGIAESALAEKVSDYLNLPNPTVAPYASKGEVKLRLSAKASSV' A
#
# COMPACT_ATOMS: atom_id res chain seq x y z
N VAL A 1 0.92 -14.31 19.23
CA VAL A 1 1.70 -15.16 18.30
C VAL A 1 2.11 -14.34 17.06
N PRO A 2 3.21 -13.56 17.10
CA PRO A 2 3.75 -13.07 15.82
C PRO A 2 5.28 -13.05 15.68
N SER A 3 6.09 -12.86 16.74
CA SER A 3 7.50 -12.48 16.60
C SER A 3 8.35 -13.51 15.87
N GLU A 4 8.24 -14.78 16.25
CA GLU A 4 8.99 -15.88 15.61
C GLU A 4 8.64 -16.01 14.13
N MET A 5 7.37 -15.93 13.77
CA MET A 5 6.92 -15.99 12.38
C MET A 5 7.43 -14.78 11.57
N HIS A 6 7.46 -13.58 12.16
CA HIS A 6 8.01 -12.41 11.49
C HIS A 6 9.50 -12.56 11.25
N GLN A 7 10.24 -13.11 12.22
CA GLN A 7 11.67 -13.38 12.08
C GLN A 7 11.93 -14.44 11.00
N MET A 8 11.24 -15.58 11.05
CA MET A 8 11.35 -16.62 10.02
C MET A 8 11.00 -16.11 8.61
N TRP A 9 10.00 -15.22 8.51
CA TRP A 9 9.65 -14.61 7.23
C TRP A 9 10.79 -13.73 6.69
N GLN A 10 11.32 -12.83 7.53
CA GLN A 10 12.36 -11.88 7.12
C GLN A 10 13.73 -12.55 6.88
N GLU A 11 14.12 -13.49 7.74
CA GLU A 11 15.45 -14.10 7.74
C GLU A 11 15.55 -15.35 6.84
N THR A 12 14.44 -16.07 6.62
CA THR A 12 14.46 -17.33 5.86
C THR A 12 13.63 -17.26 4.59
N ALA A 13 12.33 -16.94 4.69
CA ALA A 13 11.41 -17.05 3.56
C ALA A 13 11.70 -16.02 2.46
N VAL A 14 11.91 -14.76 2.83
CA VAL A 14 12.20 -13.68 1.87
C VAL A 14 13.51 -13.93 1.10
N PRO A 15 14.64 -14.27 1.74
CA PRO A 15 15.87 -14.62 1.02
C PRO A 15 15.71 -15.82 0.08
N LEU A 16 15.00 -16.88 0.52
CA LEU A 16 14.74 -18.06 -0.31
C LEU A 16 13.90 -17.70 -1.55
N LEU A 17 12.83 -16.92 -1.41
CA LEU A 17 12.01 -16.51 -2.54
C LEU A 17 12.80 -15.63 -3.53
N LYS A 18 13.68 -14.75 -3.02
CA LYS A 18 14.57 -13.95 -3.85
C LYS A 18 15.58 -14.80 -4.62
N SER A 19 16.15 -15.84 -3.99
CA SER A 19 17.09 -16.76 -4.69
C SER A 19 16.41 -17.56 -5.79
N LEU A 20 15.11 -17.86 -5.63
CA LEU A 20 14.26 -18.47 -6.66
C LEU A 20 13.82 -17.47 -7.75
N GLY A 21 14.23 -16.20 -7.67
CA GLY A 21 13.95 -15.17 -8.68
C GLY A 21 12.62 -14.43 -8.52
N PHE A 22 11.92 -14.59 -7.39
CA PHE A 22 10.73 -13.81 -7.05
C PHE A 22 11.10 -12.43 -6.49
N GLY A 23 10.15 -11.49 -6.55
CA GLY A 23 10.32 -10.15 -5.94
C GLY A 23 11.24 -9.19 -6.70
N LYS A 24 11.37 -9.36 -8.03
CA LYS A 24 12.14 -8.45 -8.91
C LYS A 24 11.55 -7.04 -8.97
N GLU A 25 10.24 -6.95 -8.84
CA GLU A 25 9.50 -5.70 -8.73
C GLU A 25 8.77 -5.71 -7.40
N ILE A 26 8.72 -4.56 -6.74
CA ILE A 26 8.07 -4.40 -5.46
C ILE A 26 6.74 -3.68 -5.63
N ILE A 27 5.78 -4.02 -4.77
CA ILE A 27 4.58 -3.20 -4.58
C ILE A 27 4.78 -2.41 -3.30
N TYR A 28 4.99 -1.11 -3.41
CA TYR A 28 5.10 -0.21 -2.27
C TYR A 28 3.80 0.55 -2.07
N SER A 29 3.32 0.61 -0.83
CA SER A 29 2.08 1.30 -0.50
C SER A 29 2.30 2.35 0.59
N ARG A 30 1.77 3.55 0.38
CA ARG A 30 1.72 4.62 1.38
C ARG A 30 0.27 4.98 1.67
N THR A 31 -0.06 5.15 2.95
CA THR A 31 -1.40 5.57 3.37
C THR A 31 -1.33 6.98 3.93
N LEU A 32 -2.08 7.90 3.33
CA LEU A 32 -2.31 9.24 3.85
C LEU A 32 -3.59 9.22 4.70
N LYS A 33 -3.58 9.90 5.84
CA LYS A 33 -4.72 9.98 6.75
C LYS A 33 -5.25 11.41 6.78
N PHE A 34 -6.56 11.55 6.71
CA PHE A 34 -7.27 12.83 6.69
C PHE A 34 -8.33 12.86 7.78
N TRP A 35 -8.52 14.03 8.37
CA TRP A 35 -9.53 14.31 9.39
C TRP A 35 -10.34 15.54 8.97
N GLY A 36 -11.63 15.57 9.31
CA GLY A 36 -12.50 16.72 9.03
C GLY A 36 -12.97 16.84 7.57
N ILE A 37 -12.70 15.86 6.71
CA ILE A 37 -13.23 15.76 5.35
C ILE A 37 -14.04 14.48 5.19
N ALA A 38 -15.18 14.55 4.49
CA ALA A 38 -15.96 13.38 4.13
C ALA A 38 -15.28 12.57 3.01
N GLU A 39 -15.53 11.27 2.96
CA GLU A 39 -14.95 10.39 1.92
C GLU A 39 -15.31 10.83 0.51
N SER A 40 -16.59 11.16 0.27
CA SER A 40 -17.06 11.62 -1.04
C SER A 40 -16.32 12.88 -1.50
N ALA A 41 -16.16 13.87 -0.61
CA ALA A 41 -15.44 15.11 -0.91
C ALA A 41 -13.94 14.86 -1.18
N LEU A 42 -13.33 13.90 -0.48
CA LEU A 42 -11.94 13.51 -0.79
C LEU A 42 -11.87 12.80 -2.14
N ALA A 43 -12.78 11.87 -2.42
CA ALA A 43 -12.83 11.10 -3.66
C ALA A 43 -13.02 12.01 -4.89
N GLU A 44 -13.87 13.03 -4.79
CA GLU A 44 -14.02 14.05 -5.82
C GLU A 44 -12.72 14.82 -6.06
N LYS A 45 -12.05 15.26 -4.99
CA LYS A 45 -10.77 16.00 -5.09
C LYS A 45 -9.64 15.19 -5.71
N VAL A 46 -9.67 13.86 -5.59
CA VAL A 46 -8.63 12.97 -6.14
C VAL A 46 -9.12 12.16 -7.34
N SER A 47 -10.27 12.51 -7.91
CA SER A 47 -10.94 11.74 -8.97
C SER A 47 -10.04 11.46 -10.17
N ASP A 48 -9.23 12.43 -10.58
CA ASP A 48 -8.24 12.31 -11.66
C ASP A 48 -7.22 11.17 -11.44
N TYR A 49 -6.96 10.83 -10.18
CA TYR A 49 -5.96 9.83 -9.80
C TYR A 49 -6.56 8.42 -9.61
N LEU A 50 -7.88 8.29 -9.52
CA LEU A 50 -8.54 7.01 -9.18
C LEU A 50 -8.41 5.95 -10.29
N ASN A 51 -8.27 6.38 -11.54
CA ASN A 51 -8.19 5.49 -12.71
C ASN A 51 -6.75 5.28 -13.22
N LEU A 52 -5.74 5.69 -12.45
CA LEU A 52 -4.35 5.50 -12.86
C LEU A 52 -3.95 4.02 -12.80
N PRO A 53 -3.21 3.51 -13.80
CA PRO A 53 -2.75 2.12 -13.81
C PRO A 53 -1.64 1.87 -12.78
N ASN A 54 -0.81 2.88 -12.51
CA ASN A 54 0.28 2.85 -11.52
C ASN A 54 0.75 4.29 -11.25
N PRO A 55 0.71 4.80 -10.01
CA PRO A 55 0.19 4.17 -8.79
C PRO A 55 -1.33 4.03 -8.83
N THR A 56 -1.84 2.98 -8.18
CA THR A 56 -3.27 2.85 -7.89
C THR A 56 -3.60 3.67 -6.65
N VAL A 57 -4.67 4.45 -6.73
CA VAL A 57 -5.12 5.34 -5.65
C VAL A 57 -6.51 4.92 -5.19
N ALA A 58 -6.64 4.60 -3.90
CA ALA A 58 -7.88 4.11 -3.31
C ALA A 58 -8.25 4.89 -2.04
N PRO A 59 -9.38 5.60 -2.03
CA PRO A 59 -9.94 6.17 -0.81
C PRO A 59 -10.61 5.08 0.04
N TYR A 60 -10.55 5.26 1.36
CA TYR A 60 -11.21 4.39 2.34
C TYR A 60 -11.77 5.25 3.48
N ALA A 61 -13.07 5.15 3.75
CA ALA A 61 -13.64 5.64 5.00
C ALA A 61 -13.41 4.67 6.16
N SER A 62 -13.05 5.22 7.32
CA SER A 62 -13.11 4.56 8.62
C SER A 62 -13.87 5.48 9.60
N LYS A 63 -14.28 4.96 10.76
CA LYS A 63 -14.98 5.76 11.77
C LYS A 63 -14.10 6.94 12.22
N GLY A 64 -14.41 8.15 11.76
CA GLY A 64 -13.75 9.40 12.14
C GLY A 64 -12.47 9.76 11.38
N GLU A 65 -12.00 8.94 10.45
CA GLU A 65 -10.84 9.24 9.60
C GLU A 65 -11.07 8.74 8.17
N VAL A 66 -10.59 9.50 7.19
CA VAL A 66 -10.55 9.06 5.78
C VAL A 66 -9.11 8.77 5.42
N LYS A 67 -8.86 7.64 4.74
CA LYS A 67 -7.55 7.21 4.30
C LYS A 67 -7.47 7.25 2.78
N LEU A 68 -6.32 7.66 2.26
CA LEU A 68 -6.00 7.52 0.86
C LEU A 68 -4.78 6.60 0.74
N ARG A 69 -4.98 5.42 0.16
CA ARG A 69 -3.90 4.46 -0.09
C ARG A 69 -3.38 4.66 -1.51
N LEU A 70 -2.08 4.88 -1.62
CA LEU A 70 -1.36 4.90 -2.89
C LEU A 70 -0.49 3.65 -2.96
N SER A 71 -0.69 2.82 -3.97
CA SER A 71 0.05 1.58 -4.18
C SER A 71 0.72 1.58 -5.55
N ALA A 72 2.05 1.51 -5.57
CA ALA A 72 2.84 1.55 -6.79
C ALA A 72 3.65 0.26 -6.98
N LYS A 73 3.72 -0.22 -8.21
CA LYS A 73 4.72 -1.21 -8.63
C LYS A 73 5.99 -0.47 -9.07
N ALA A 74 7.13 -0.79 -8.47
CA ALA A 74 8.40 -0.11 -8.70
C ALA A 74 9.59 -1.07 -8.59
N SER A 75 10.77 -0.66 -9.07
CA SER A 75 12.03 -1.40 -8.90
C SER A 75 12.71 -1.12 -7.54
N SER A 76 12.37 -0.01 -6.89
CA SER A 76 12.85 0.40 -5.57
C SER A 76 11.79 1.18 -4.80
N VAL A 77 11.95 1.27 -3.48
CA VAL A 77 11.14 2.14 -2.60
C VAL A 77 11.64 3.57 -2.69
#